data_AF-A0A6J5XDD7-F1
#
_entry.id   AF-A0A6J5XDD7-F1
#
_cell.length_a   1.000
_cell.length_b   1.000
_cell.length_c   1.000
_cell.angle_alpha   90.00
_cell.angle_beta   90.00
_cell.angle_gamma   90.00
#
_symmetry.space_group_name_H-M   'P 1'
#
loop_
_entity.id
_entity.type
_entity.pdbx_description
1 polymer ?
#
loop_
_entity_poly.entity_id
_entity_poly.type
_entity_poly.pdbx_seq_one_letter_code
_entity_poly.pdbx_strand_id
1 'polypeptide(L)'
;MFPCMTMKHSLIEWDEGWNSIQKRMNKLNRVIEGLSETPFDAEDFMMLYTTIYNMCTQPPPHDYCQRLYDKYKETIEQHITLKGWPSLAEKHEEFMLQEFVKSWERHKVRVRRMSHCFFFLARHFIPSRSLTNLEEVGLNCFRELNLRARVAAFSLIDRERKGERIDRGLLKNVMGIIVEIGTKKMDAYKEDIEAHLIKSTGEYYSRKASSWIAEESYMDYMVKAELCLRRERNIVSHYLHSSSEKKLVEKVEHELFEPLANAFKQKVSLEVKALVQQATDEASSNQDFNGAYGMQEHVLVRNILELHTNLGAELLAAFCDNLLKNDGNEKLSDEAAEDTLEKVAKLVSYMRSKDLFIEFYKKRLIPRLLFDRSSNLEHEKSFVTNLKQKLGGTFLTSRIDKMVEDMKWTQDNKTSFSEYLHSNPNVNPGLDFTVTVLTTDSLFIVIWKVQDPPEGA
;
A
#
# COMPACT_ATOMS: atom_id res chain seq x y z
N MET A 1 -9.01 41.52 -64.39
CA MET A 1 -9.69 40.21 -64.54
C MET A 1 -8.66 39.24 -65.09
N PHE A 2 -7.90 38.59 -64.22
CA PHE A 2 -6.93 37.56 -64.65
C PHE A 2 -7.69 36.26 -64.89
N PRO A 3 -7.52 35.59 -66.04
CA PRO A 3 -8.19 34.34 -66.30
C PRO A 3 -7.65 33.29 -65.34
N CYS A 4 -8.55 32.70 -64.56
CA CYS A 4 -8.29 31.52 -63.74
C CYS A 4 -7.86 30.39 -64.69
N MET A 5 -6.55 30.10 -64.73
CA MET A 5 -6.04 28.88 -65.34
C MET A 5 -6.57 27.70 -64.53
N THR A 6 -7.67 27.12 -64.97
CA THR A 6 -8.08 25.78 -64.55
C THR A 6 -6.98 24.82 -65.00
N MET A 7 -6.13 24.39 -64.06
CA MET A 7 -5.27 23.23 -64.30
C MET A 7 -6.20 22.08 -64.66
N LYS A 8 -6.15 21.63 -65.93
CA LYS A 8 -6.82 20.40 -66.36
C LYS A 8 -6.11 19.24 -65.68
N HIS A 9 -6.57 18.89 -64.48
CA HIS A 9 -6.23 17.59 -63.90
C HIS A 9 -6.88 16.51 -64.76
N SER A 10 -6.08 15.58 -65.28
CA SER A 10 -6.60 14.37 -65.90
C SER A 10 -7.46 13.64 -64.87
N LEU A 11 -8.69 13.29 -65.26
CA LEU A 11 -9.58 12.50 -64.41
C LEU A 11 -8.90 11.15 -64.11
N ILE A 12 -8.69 10.87 -62.82
CA ILE A 12 -8.19 9.58 -62.35
C ILE A 12 -9.40 8.76 -61.92
N GLU A 13 -9.65 7.65 -62.61
CA GLU A 13 -10.66 6.69 -62.18
C GLU A 13 -10.22 5.96 -60.92
N TRP A 14 -11.18 5.49 -60.14
CA TRP A 14 -10.91 4.83 -58.87
C TRP A 14 -9.91 3.67 -58.98
N ASP A 15 -10.13 2.75 -59.93
CA ASP A 15 -9.32 1.53 -60.02
C ASP A 15 -7.89 1.84 -60.45
N GLU A 16 -7.69 2.78 -61.39
CA GLU A 16 -6.37 3.25 -61.80
C GLU A 16 -5.63 3.89 -60.62
N GLY A 17 -6.28 4.84 -59.95
CA GLY A 17 -5.70 5.59 -58.84
C GLY A 17 -5.38 4.69 -57.64
N TRP A 18 -6.31 3.83 -57.25
CA TRP A 18 -6.12 2.91 -56.13
C TRP A 18 -5.05 1.86 -56.41
N ASN A 19 -4.97 1.31 -57.62
CA ASN A 19 -3.90 0.36 -57.99
C ASN A 19 -2.51 1.00 -57.91
N SER A 20 -2.38 2.25 -58.37
CA SER A 20 -1.14 3.03 -58.26
C SER A 20 -0.74 3.27 -56.80
N ILE A 21 -1.71 3.70 -55.99
CA ILE A 21 -1.55 3.92 -54.54
C ILE A 21 -1.13 2.61 -53.85
N GLN A 22 -1.87 1.53 -54.05
CA GLN A 22 -1.64 0.23 -53.42
C GLN A 22 -0.27 -0.34 -53.78
N LYS A 23 0.17 -0.22 -55.04
CA LYS A 23 1.51 -0.64 -55.47
C LYS A 23 2.62 0.05 -54.66
N ARG A 24 2.53 1.37 -54.49
CA ARG A 24 3.52 2.16 -53.73
C ARG A 24 3.41 1.92 -52.23
N MET A 25 2.21 1.77 -51.68
CA MET A 25 1.99 1.38 -50.28
C MET A 25 2.58 -0.01 -49.99
N ASN A 26 2.48 -0.95 -50.92
CA ASN A 26 3.08 -2.28 -50.80
C ASN A 26 4.61 -2.22 -50.82
N LYS A 27 5.22 -1.41 -51.71
CA LYS A 27 6.66 -1.14 -51.69
C LYS A 27 7.09 -0.58 -50.32
N LEU A 28 6.38 0.43 -49.82
CA LEU A 28 6.63 1.01 -48.49
C LEU A 28 6.57 -0.04 -47.37
N ASN A 29 5.55 -0.90 -47.38
CA ASN A 29 5.39 -1.96 -46.37
C ASN A 29 6.54 -2.97 -46.40
N ARG A 30 7.00 -3.40 -47.58
CA ARG A 30 8.14 -4.33 -47.74
C ARG A 30 9.44 -3.74 -47.21
N VAL A 31 9.68 -2.45 -47.46
CA VAL A 31 10.85 -1.73 -46.91
C VAL A 31 10.81 -1.69 -45.38
N ILE A 32 9.64 -1.42 -44.79
CA ILE A 32 9.47 -1.41 -43.32
C ILE A 32 9.69 -2.81 -42.71
N GLU A 33 9.35 -3.86 -43.44
CA GLU A 33 9.58 -5.25 -43.04
C GLU A 33 11.03 -5.71 -43.22
N GLY A 34 11.90 -4.89 -43.83
CA GLY A 34 13.29 -5.26 -44.10
C GLY A 34 13.45 -6.29 -45.21
N LEU A 35 12.44 -6.46 -46.07
CA LEU A 35 12.53 -7.32 -47.24
C LEU A 35 13.40 -6.66 -48.31
N SER A 36 14.04 -7.47 -49.17
CA SER A 36 14.88 -6.98 -50.27
C SER A 36 14.02 -6.23 -51.30
N GLU A 37 13.98 -4.92 -51.15
CA GLU A 37 13.18 -4.00 -51.97
C GLU A 37 13.97 -2.72 -52.17
N THR A 38 13.70 -2.03 -53.28
CA THR A 38 14.31 -0.71 -53.51
C THR A 38 13.87 0.27 -52.40
N PRO A 39 14.77 1.16 -51.92
CA PRO A 39 14.39 2.16 -50.91
C PRO A 39 13.17 2.96 -51.35
N PHE A 40 12.30 3.29 -50.39
CA PHE A 40 11.20 4.22 -50.63
C PHE A 40 11.76 5.64 -50.58
N ASP A 41 11.84 6.28 -51.74
CA ASP A 41 12.50 7.58 -51.92
C ASP A 41 11.51 8.75 -52.00
N ALA A 42 12.04 9.95 -52.26
CA ALA A 42 11.23 11.15 -52.38
C ALA A 42 10.31 11.12 -53.60
N GLU A 43 10.69 10.45 -54.68
CA GLU A 43 9.86 10.34 -55.89
C GLU A 43 8.65 9.45 -55.62
N ASP A 44 8.84 8.31 -54.96
CA ASP A 44 7.75 7.45 -54.53
C ASP A 44 6.76 8.18 -53.63
N PHE A 45 7.26 8.97 -52.68
CA PHE A 45 6.44 9.80 -51.81
C PHE A 45 5.63 10.84 -52.61
N MET A 46 6.29 11.61 -53.48
CA MET A 46 5.63 12.64 -54.27
C MET A 46 4.56 12.05 -55.17
N MET A 47 4.86 10.95 -55.87
CA MET A 47 3.90 10.28 -56.74
C MET A 47 2.69 9.75 -55.96
N LEU A 48 2.92 9.16 -54.79
CA LEU A 48 1.84 8.68 -53.92
C LEU A 48 0.98 9.83 -53.40
N TYR A 49 1.60 10.88 -52.86
CA TYR A 49 0.92 12.07 -52.35
C TYR A 49 0.13 12.79 -53.44
N THR A 50 0.74 13.05 -54.60
CA THR A 50 0.09 13.72 -55.73
C THR A 50 -1.08 12.92 -56.28
N THR A 51 -0.99 11.58 -56.34
CA THR A 51 -2.11 10.73 -56.76
C THR A 51 -3.28 10.85 -55.78
N ILE A 52 -3.02 10.74 -54.47
CA ILE A 52 -4.04 10.90 -53.42
C ILE A 52 -4.66 12.29 -53.50
N TYR A 53 -3.84 13.34 -53.59
CA TYR A 53 -4.29 14.73 -53.69
C TYR A 53 -5.20 14.96 -54.91
N ASN A 54 -4.81 14.49 -56.09
CA ASN A 54 -5.61 14.64 -57.31
C ASN A 54 -6.94 13.89 -57.18
N MET A 55 -6.94 12.66 -56.65
CA MET A 55 -8.17 11.90 -56.41
C MET A 55 -9.11 12.54 -55.37
N CYS A 56 -8.57 13.31 -54.42
CA CYS A 56 -9.35 14.03 -53.40
C CYS A 56 -9.90 15.38 -53.87
N THR A 57 -9.27 16.01 -54.86
CA THR A 57 -9.64 17.36 -55.36
C THR A 57 -10.51 17.32 -56.61
N GLN A 58 -10.79 16.13 -57.12
CA GLN A 58 -11.68 15.90 -58.26
C GLN A 58 -13.12 16.34 -57.97
N PRO A 59 -13.85 16.88 -58.96
CA PRO A 59 -15.23 17.27 -58.80
C PRO A 59 -16.15 16.04 -58.62
N PRO A 60 -17.29 16.19 -57.91
CA PRO A 60 -18.31 15.15 -57.83
C PRO A 60 -18.72 14.65 -59.23
N PRO A 61 -18.96 13.34 -59.43
CA PRO A 61 -19.02 12.25 -58.45
C PRO A 61 -17.68 11.58 -58.09
N HIS A 62 -16.55 12.11 -58.57
CA HIS A 62 -15.22 11.48 -58.47
C HIS A 62 -14.39 12.00 -57.29
N ASP A 63 -15.03 12.58 -56.27
CA ASP A 63 -14.39 12.87 -54.98
C ASP A 63 -14.25 11.57 -54.20
N TYR A 64 -13.01 11.10 -54.07
CA TYR A 64 -12.71 9.82 -53.44
C TYR A 64 -12.24 9.93 -51.99
N CYS A 65 -12.37 11.10 -51.34
CA CYS A 65 -11.85 11.32 -49.98
C CYS A 65 -12.34 10.27 -48.95
N GLN A 66 -13.65 10.00 -48.91
CA GLN A 66 -14.22 9.01 -48.00
C GLN A 66 -13.68 7.61 -48.29
N ARG A 67 -13.69 7.19 -49.56
CA ARG A 67 -13.27 5.86 -49.98
C ARG A 67 -11.78 5.62 -49.73
N LEU A 68 -10.94 6.65 -49.91
CA LEU A 68 -9.51 6.62 -49.59
C LEU A 68 -9.27 6.52 -48.08
N TYR A 69 -10.07 7.21 -47.26
CA TYR A 69 -10.00 7.10 -45.80
C TYR A 69 -10.39 5.69 -45.31
N ASP A 70 -11.46 5.12 -45.86
CA ASP A 70 -11.90 3.76 -45.51
C ASP A 70 -10.85 2.72 -45.95
N LYS A 71 -10.26 2.89 -47.13
CA LYS A 71 -9.16 2.05 -47.58
C LYS A 71 -7.88 2.19 -46.76
N TYR A 72 -7.58 3.37 -46.24
CA TYR A 72 -6.48 3.56 -45.29
C TYR A 72 -6.72 2.72 -44.03
N LYS A 73 -7.92 2.80 -43.43
CA LYS A 73 -8.28 1.98 -42.25
C LYS A 73 -8.11 0.49 -42.52
N GLU A 74 -8.73 0.02 -43.60
CA GLU A 74 -8.69 -1.38 -44.01
C GLU A 74 -7.24 -1.87 -44.18
N THR A 75 -6.38 -1.08 -44.82
CA THR A 75 -4.97 -1.44 -45.06
C THR A 75 -4.19 -1.57 -43.75
N ILE A 76 -4.41 -0.67 -42.80
CA ILE A 76 -3.75 -0.70 -41.49
C ILE A 76 -4.24 -1.88 -40.65
N GLU A 77 -5.55 -2.12 -40.63
CA GLU A 77 -6.19 -3.23 -39.90
C GLU A 77 -5.76 -4.59 -40.46
N GLN A 78 -5.86 -4.79 -41.79
CA GLN A 78 -5.45 -6.03 -42.45
C GLN A 78 -4.00 -6.39 -42.16
N HIS A 79 -3.12 -5.40 -42.09
CA HIS A 79 -1.72 -5.65 -41.80
C HIS A 79 -1.53 -6.22 -40.38
N ILE A 80 -2.27 -5.70 -39.40
CA ILE A 80 -2.23 -6.20 -38.03
C ILE A 80 -2.87 -7.59 -37.95
N THR A 81 -4.03 -7.78 -38.57
CA THR A 81 -4.76 -9.07 -38.63
C THR A 81 -3.95 -10.17 -39.30
N LEU A 82 -3.30 -9.90 -40.44
CA LEU A 82 -2.61 -10.92 -41.23
C LEU A 82 -1.17 -11.17 -40.78
N LYS A 83 -0.48 -10.18 -40.20
CA LYS A 83 0.94 -10.31 -39.83
C LYS A 83 1.21 -10.10 -38.35
N GLY A 84 0.47 -9.20 -37.69
CA GLY A 84 0.63 -8.94 -36.26
C GLY A 84 0.10 -10.08 -35.38
N TRP A 85 -1.10 -10.58 -35.68
CA TRP A 85 -1.73 -11.64 -34.87
C TRP A 85 -1.06 -13.01 -34.97
N PRO A 86 -0.75 -13.56 -36.17
CA PRO A 86 -0.16 -14.90 -36.27
C PRO A 86 1.23 -14.97 -35.64
N SER A 87 2.06 -13.93 -35.83
CA SER A 87 3.41 -13.88 -35.26
C SER A 87 3.44 -13.79 -33.73
N LEU A 88 2.34 -13.33 -33.11
CA LEU A 88 2.16 -13.28 -31.66
C LEU A 88 1.43 -14.51 -31.11
N ALA A 89 0.55 -15.14 -31.90
CA ALA A 89 -0.23 -16.30 -31.48
C ALA A 89 0.64 -17.57 -31.34
N GLU A 90 1.72 -17.68 -32.12
CA GLU A 90 2.66 -18.81 -32.07
C GLU A 90 3.67 -18.71 -30.92
N LYS A 91 3.81 -17.53 -30.31
CA LYS A 91 4.80 -17.26 -29.26
C LYS A 91 4.12 -17.17 -27.90
N HIS A 92 4.81 -17.65 -26.87
CA HIS A 92 4.34 -17.57 -25.49
C HIS A 92 5.18 -16.59 -24.66
N GLU A 93 4.53 -15.96 -23.69
CA GLU A 93 5.13 -15.14 -22.62
C GLU A 93 6.18 -14.11 -23.11
N GLU A 94 7.43 -14.26 -22.71
CA GLU A 94 8.51 -13.29 -22.96
C GLU A 94 8.83 -13.13 -24.45
N PHE A 95 8.81 -14.24 -25.22
CA PHE A 95 9.01 -14.18 -26.66
C PHE A 95 7.86 -13.48 -27.39
N MET A 96 6.64 -13.62 -26.88
CA MET A 96 5.49 -12.88 -27.38
C MET A 96 5.66 -11.38 -27.12
N LEU A 97 6.12 -11.00 -25.91
CA LEU A 97 6.39 -9.60 -25.57
C LEU A 97 7.53 -9.00 -26.41
N GLN A 98 8.59 -9.74 -26.68
CA GLN A 98 9.66 -9.30 -27.57
C GLN A 98 9.15 -9.04 -29.00
N GLU A 99 8.30 -9.93 -29.53
CA GLU A 99 7.70 -9.73 -30.84
C GLU A 99 6.70 -8.57 -30.82
N PHE A 100 5.96 -8.38 -29.72
CA PHE A 100 5.04 -7.26 -29.54
C PHE A 100 5.77 -5.92 -29.63
N VAL A 101 6.90 -5.77 -28.92
CA VAL A 101 7.74 -4.56 -28.99
C VAL A 101 8.23 -4.33 -30.42
N LYS A 102 8.77 -5.36 -31.08
CA LYS A 102 9.25 -5.24 -32.47
C LYS A 102 8.12 -4.88 -33.44
N SER A 103 6.96 -5.50 -33.29
CA SER A 103 5.77 -5.26 -34.11
C SER A 103 5.26 -3.83 -33.93
N TRP A 104 5.26 -3.33 -32.69
CA TRP A 104 4.87 -1.95 -32.39
C TRP A 104 5.80 -0.92 -33.04
N GLU A 105 7.12 -1.08 -32.93
CA GLU A 105 8.07 -0.14 -33.54
C GLU A 105 7.93 -0.10 -35.07
N ARG A 106 7.81 -1.27 -35.72
CA ARG A 106 7.53 -1.34 -37.16
C ARG A 106 6.21 -0.67 -37.52
N HIS A 107 5.18 -0.87 -36.70
CA HIS A 107 3.87 -0.27 -36.92
C HIS A 107 3.90 1.26 -36.78
N LYS A 108 4.59 1.82 -35.78
CA LYS A 108 4.75 3.28 -35.63
C LYS A 108 5.38 3.91 -36.86
N VAL A 109 6.43 3.31 -37.41
CA VAL A 109 7.06 3.79 -38.65
C VAL A 109 6.06 3.75 -39.81
N ARG A 110 5.27 2.67 -39.93
CA ARG A 110 4.24 2.53 -40.96
C ARG A 110 3.17 3.60 -40.85
N VAL A 111 2.56 3.76 -39.69
CA VAL A 111 1.50 4.76 -39.47
C VAL A 111 2.03 6.15 -39.74
N ARG A 112 3.22 6.52 -39.21
CA ARG A 112 3.81 7.84 -39.48
C ARG A 112 4.01 8.09 -40.98
N ARG A 113 4.64 7.16 -41.69
CA ARG A 113 4.90 7.32 -43.14
C ARG A 113 3.61 7.33 -43.96
N MET A 114 2.64 6.50 -43.60
CA MET A 114 1.36 6.44 -44.28
C MET A 114 0.53 7.71 -44.03
N SER A 115 0.45 8.19 -42.79
CA SER A 115 -0.20 9.46 -42.44
C SER A 115 0.36 10.64 -43.22
N HIS A 116 1.68 10.68 -43.47
CA HIS A 116 2.28 11.72 -44.32
C HIS A 116 1.81 11.63 -45.79
N CYS A 117 1.65 10.43 -46.34
CA CYS A 117 1.15 10.26 -47.71
C CYS A 117 -0.31 10.69 -47.84
N PHE A 118 -1.11 10.50 -46.79
CA PHE A 118 -2.52 10.88 -46.71
C PHE A 118 -2.73 12.25 -46.03
N PHE A 119 -1.69 13.10 -45.98
CA PHE A 119 -1.72 14.37 -45.24
C PHE A 119 -2.84 15.31 -45.70
N PHE A 120 -3.21 15.29 -46.98
CA PHE A 120 -4.35 16.07 -47.48
C PHE A 120 -5.65 15.68 -46.77
N LEU A 121 -5.95 14.38 -46.67
CA LEU A 121 -7.13 13.90 -45.94
C LEU A 121 -7.05 14.29 -44.47
N ALA A 122 -5.88 14.11 -43.84
CA ALA A 122 -5.68 14.44 -42.44
C ALA A 122 -5.94 15.92 -42.13
N ARG A 123 -5.57 16.82 -43.04
CA ARG A 123 -5.70 18.26 -42.84
C ARG A 123 -7.07 18.83 -43.22
N HIS A 124 -7.71 18.29 -44.26
CA HIS A 124 -8.89 18.93 -44.86
C HIS A 124 -10.17 18.09 -44.74
N PHE A 125 -10.09 16.77 -44.93
CA PHE A 125 -11.27 15.90 -44.95
C PHE A 125 -11.66 15.41 -43.55
N ILE A 126 -10.69 14.93 -42.77
CA ILE A 126 -10.93 14.37 -41.43
C ILE A 126 -11.55 15.41 -40.48
N PRO A 127 -11.01 16.65 -40.36
CA PRO A 127 -11.58 17.64 -39.45
C PRO A 127 -12.97 18.12 -39.86
N SER A 128 -13.26 18.20 -41.17
CA SER A 128 -14.57 18.66 -41.66
C SER A 128 -15.68 17.63 -41.44
N ARG A 129 -15.32 16.37 -41.21
CA ARG A 129 -16.26 15.26 -40.94
C ARG A 129 -16.20 14.75 -39.50
N SER A 130 -15.35 15.34 -38.65
CA SER A 130 -15.09 14.87 -37.27
C SER A 130 -14.71 13.39 -37.20
N LEU A 131 -13.94 12.90 -38.17
CA LEU A 131 -13.49 11.50 -38.22
C LEU A 131 -12.28 11.27 -37.31
N THR A 132 -12.03 10.02 -36.94
CA THR A 132 -10.82 9.63 -36.21
C THR A 132 -9.57 9.96 -37.02
N ASN A 133 -8.58 10.59 -36.39
CA ASN A 133 -7.36 10.97 -37.07
C ASN A 133 -6.53 9.73 -37.48
N LEU A 134 -5.69 9.87 -38.51
CA LEU A 134 -4.97 8.73 -39.11
C LEU A 134 -3.99 8.04 -38.14
N GLU A 135 -3.40 8.79 -37.21
CA GLU A 135 -2.50 8.23 -36.20
C GLU A 135 -3.28 7.44 -35.14
N GLU A 136 -4.42 7.97 -34.69
CA GLU A 136 -5.33 7.32 -33.74
C GLU A 136 -5.98 6.07 -34.32
N VAL A 137 -6.28 6.03 -35.62
CA VAL A 137 -6.66 4.79 -36.32
C VAL A 137 -5.58 3.72 -36.13
N GLY A 138 -4.30 4.09 -36.33
CA GLY A 138 -3.17 3.18 -36.11
C GLY A 138 -3.10 2.66 -34.67
N LEU A 139 -3.19 3.56 -33.68
CA LEU A 139 -3.19 3.19 -32.27
C LEU A 139 -4.35 2.24 -31.92
N ASN A 140 -5.55 2.51 -32.44
CA ASN A 140 -6.76 1.75 -32.11
C ASN A 140 -6.66 0.29 -32.57
N CYS A 141 -5.98 0.02 -33.68
CA CYS A 141 -5.83 -1.34 -34.19
C CYS A 141 -4.97 -2.24 -33.30
N PHE A 142 -4.16 -1.67 -32.40
CA PHE A 142 -3.34 -2.42 -31.44
C PHE A 142 -4.01 -2.63 -30.07
N ARG A 143 -5.23 -2.14 -29.85
CA ARG A 143 -5.91 -2.22 -28.53
C ARG A 143 -6.10 -3.66 -28.04
N GLU A 144 -6.48 -4.58 -28.91
CA GLU A 144 -6.66 -5.98 -28.53
C GLU A 144 -5.33 -6.69 -28.21
N LEU A 145 -4.29 -6.42 -28.99
CA LEU A 145 -2.93 -6.90 -28.72
C LEU A 145 -2.39 -6.31 -27.42
N ASN A 146 -2.72 -5.06 -27.12
CA ASN A 146 -2.35 -4.38 -25.88
C ASN A 146 -2.91 -5.09 -24.65
N LEU A 147 -4.17 -5.55 -24.70
CA LEU A 147 -4.78 -6.33 -23.62
C LEU A 147 -4.02 -7.64 -23.37
N ARG A 148 -3.64 -8.36 -24.43
CA ARG A 148 -2.86 -9.61 -24.29
C ARG A 148 -1.45 -9.34 -23.75
N ALA A 149 -0.77 -8.31 -24.26
CA ALA A 149 0.55 -7.91 -23.78
C ALA A 149 0.50 -7.51 -22.29
N ARG A 150 -0.56 -6.83 -21.84
CA ARG A 150 -0.77 -6.45 -20.44
C ARG A 150 -0.85 -7.67 -19.52
N VAL A 151 -1.60 -8.71 -19.91
CA VAL A 151 -1.70 -9.96 -19.13
C VAL A 151 -0.34 -10.64 -19.00
N ALA A 152 0.41 -10.75 -20.11
CA ALA A 152 1.75 -11.33 -20.09
C ALA A 152 2.74 -10.50 -19.26
N ALA A 153 2.65 -9.17 -19.33
CA ALA A 153 3.48 -8.26 -18.53
C ALA A 153 3.23 -8.45 -17.02
N PHE A 154 1.97 -8.57 -16.59
CA PHE A 154 1.64 -8.84 -15.19
C PHE A 154 2.13 -10.21 -14.74
N SER A 155 2.05 -11.22 -15.60
CA SER A 155 2.62 -12.54 -15.32
C SER A 155 4.15 -12.47 -15.09
N LEU A 156 4.89 -11.67 -15.87
CA LEU A 156 6.33 -11.45 -15.63
C LEU A 156 6.60 -10.77 -14.28
N ILE A 157 5.78 -9.80 -13.87
CA ILE A 157 5.91 -9.15 -12.56
C ILE A 157 5.72 -10.18 -11.45
N ASP A 158 4.73 -11.07 -11.57
CA ASP A 158 4.50 -12.13 -10.58
C ASP A 158 5.64 -13.16 -10.53
N ARG A 159 6.31 -13.43 -11.66
CA ARG A 159 7.52 -14.25 -11.70
C ARG A 159 8.70 -13.56 -11.00
N GLU A 160 8.89 -12.26 -11.21
CA GLU A 160 9.90 -11.49 -10.46
C GLU A 160 9.62 -11.47 -8.95
N ARG A 161 8.34 -11.39 -8.53
CA ARG A 161 7.94 -11.51 -7.12
C ARG A 161 8.30 -12.84 -6.49
N LYS A 162 8.26 -13.92 -7.27
CA LYS A 162 8.71 -15.26 -6.86
C LYS A 162 10.24 -15.41 -6.82
N GLY A 163 10.97 -14.39 -7.27
CA GLY A 163 12.44 -14.36 -7.29
C GLY A 163 13.05 -14.85 -8.60
N GLU A 164 12.24 -15.04 -9.64
CA GLU A 164 12.75 -15.39 -10.97
C GLU A 164 13.45 -14.20 -11.62
N ARG A 165 14.45 -14.47 -12.47
CA ARG A 165 15.09 -13.44 -13.28
C ARG A 165 14.22 -13.15 -14.49
N ILE A 166 13.94 -11.87 -14.71
CA ILE A 166 13.21 -11.38 -15.89
C ILE A 166 14.03 -10.33 -16.64
N ASP A 167 13.73 -10.14 -17.93
CA ASP A 167 14.22 -8.98 -18.67
C ASP A 167 13.44 -7.71 -18.27
N ARG A 168 13.98 -6.98 -17.30
CA ARG A 168 13.42 -5.69 -16.85
C ARG A 168 13.41 -4.62 -17.95
N GLY A 169 14.33 -4.69 -18.91
CA GLY A 169 14.41 -3.76 -20.04
C GLY A 169 13.25 -3.99 -21.01
N LEU A 170 12.97 -5.25 -21.32
CA LEU A 170 11.79 -5.65 -22.09
C LEU A 170 10.50 -5.19 -21.41
N LEU A 171 10.36 -5.48 -20.11
CA LEU A 171 9.15 -5.12 -19.36
C LEU A 171 8.95 -3.59 -19.33
N LYS A 172 10.02 -2.80 -19.14
CA LYS A 172 9.96 -1.33 -19.22
C LYS A 172 9.47 -0.85 -20.58
N ASN A 173 9.96 -1.44 -21.67
CA ASN A 173 9.51 -1.10 -23.02
C ASN A 173 8.03 -1.45 -23.22
N VAL A 174 7.61 -2.65 -22.80
CA VAL A 174 6.22 -3.09 -22.88
C VAL A 174 5.29 -2.17 -22.10
N MET A 175 5.63 -1.82 -20.85
CA MET A 175 4.83 -0.90 -20.04
C MET A 175 4.70 0.48 -20.70
N GLY A 176 5.79 0.99 -21.30
CA GLY A 176 5.76 2.24 -22.07
C GLY A 176 4.81 2.17 -23.27
N ILE A 177 4.80 1.04 -23.99
CA ILE A 177 3.89 0.82 -25.13
C ILE A 177 2.43 0.74 -24.68
N ILE A 178 2.15 0.04 -23.57
CA ILE A 178 0.78 -0.10 -23.05
C ILE A 178 0.20 1.28 -22.71
N VAL A 179 0.99 2.15 -22.09
CA VAL A 179 0.60 3.53 -21.76
C VAL A 179 0.45 4.37 -23.04
N GLU A 180 1.34 4.18 -24.01
CA GLU A 180 1.27 4.88 -25.30
C GLU A 180 -0.02 4.55 -26.07
N ILE A 181 -0.43 3.28 -26.11
CA ILE A 181 -1.68 2.85 -26.76
C ILE A 181 -2.91 3.28 -25.95
N GLY A 182 -2.82 3.25 -24.62
CA GLY A 182 -3.89 3.58 -23.67
C GLY A 182 -4.24 5.07 -23.55
N THR A 183 -4.07 5.86 -24.62
CA THR A 183 -4.36 7.32 -24.73
C THR A 183 -3.32 8.29 -24.19
N LYS A 184 -2.16 7.84 -23.69
CA LYS A 184 -1.09 8.68 -23.09
C LYS A 184 -1.55 9.55 -21.91
N LYS A 185 -2.76 9.33 -21.39
CA LYS A 185 -3.31 10.08 -20.25
C LYS A 185 -2.94 9.39 -18.95
N MET A 186 -2.57 10.19 -17.96
CA MET A 186 -2.22 9.71 -16.62
C MET A 186 -3.40 8.97 -15.96
N ASP A 187 -4.64 9.39 -16.21
CA ASP A 187 -5.82 8.75 -15.61
C ASP A 187 -6.06 7.37 -16.20
N ALA A 188 -5.81 7.17 -17.49
CA ALA A 188 -5.87 5.85 -18.11
C ALA A 188 -4.84 4.89 -17.50
N TYR A 189 -3.61 5.34 -17.22
CA TYR A 189 -2.62 4.52 -16.50
C TYR A 189 -3.13 4.09 -15.12
N LYS A 190 -3.74 5.01 -14.37
CA LYS A 190 -4.25 4.73 -13.02
C LYS A 190 -5.36 3.67 -13.04
N GLU A 191 -6.30 3.78 -13.97
CA GLU A 191 -7.45 2.88 -14.08
C GLU A 191 -7.08 1.51 -14.68
N ASP A 192 -6.25 1.51 -15.73
CA ASP A 192 -5.97 0.30 -16.51
C ASP A 192 -4.82 -0.55 -15.97
N ILE A 193 -3.83 0.09 -15.34
CA ILE A 193 -2.59 -0.56 -14.92
C ILE A 193 -2.47 -0.52 -13.40
N GLU A 194 -2.48 0.67 -12.80
CA GLU A 194 -2.23 0.84 -11.36
C GLU A 194 -3.29 0.13 -10.52
N ALA A 195 -4.58 0.29 -10.84
CA ALA A 195 -5.67 -0.37 -10.12
C ALA A 195 -5.58 -1.90 -10.20
N HIS A 196 -5.27 -2.44 -11.37
CA HIS A 196 -5.10 -3.90 -11.55
C HIS A 196 -3.87 -4.42 -10.80
N LEU A 197 -2.76 -3.70 -10.83
CA LEU A 197 -1.56 -4.04 -10.07
C LEU A 197 -1.85 -4.01 -8.57
N ILE A 198 -2.48 -2.98 -8.03
CA ILE A 198 -2.81 -2.90 -6.60
C ILE A 198 -3.67 -4.11 -6.17
N LYS A 199 -4.68 -4.46 -6.99
CA LYS A 199 -5.53 -5.63 -6.71
C LYS A 199 -4.75 -6.94 -6.71
N SER A 200 -4.05 -7.25 -7.80
CA SER A 200 -3.27 -8.50 -7.94
C SER A 200 -2.16 -8.62 -6.90
N THR A 201 -1.47 -7.52 -6.60
CA THR A 201 -0.46 -7.42 -5.55
C THR A 201 -1.05 -7.73 -4.18
N GLY A 202 -2.21 -7.15 -3.88
CA GLY A 202 -2.95 -7.42 -2.65
C GLY A 202 -3.27 -8.91 -2.49
N GLU A 203 -3.88 -9.51 -3.50
CA GLU A 203 -4.21 -10.93 -3.49
C GLU A 203 -2.97 -11.84 -3.35
N TYR A 204 -1.85 -11.48 -3.98
CA TYR A 204 -0.60 -12.23 -3.87
C TYR A 204 -0.04 -12.21 -2.44
N TYR A 205 0.09 -11.02 -1.85
CA TYR A 205 0.66 -10.89 -0.50
C TYR A 205 -0.28 -11.38 0.59
N SER A 206 -1.59 -11.25 0.40
CA SER A 206 -2.59 -11.82 1.32
C SER A 206 -2.41 -13.35 1.46
N ARG A 207 -2.30 -14.06 0.33
CA ARG A 207 -2.05 -15.51 0.31
C ARG A 207 -0.70 -15.87 0.93
N LYS A 208 0.35 -15.09 0.63
CA LYS A 208 1.69 -15.28 1.21
C LYS A 208 1.70 -15.08 2.71
N ALA A 209 1.05 -14.03 3.21
CA ALA A 209 0.93 -13.74 4.63
C ALA A 209 0.27 -14.91 5.37
N SER A 210 -0.87 -15.40 4.86
CA SER A 210 -1.58 -16.54 5.48
C SER A 210 -0.72 -17.81 5.57
N SER A 211 0.04 -18.15 4.52
CA SER A 211 0.94 -19.32 4.54
C SER A 211 2.11 -19.10 5.51
N TRP A 212 2.78 -17.95 5.47
CA TRP A 212 3.92 -17.69 6.35
C TRP A 212 3.55 -17.58 7.82
N ILE A 213 2.37 -17.05 8.16
CA ILE A 213 1.89 -16.99 9.55
C ILE A 213 1.67 -18.40 10.12
N ALA A 214 1.27 -19.37 9.29
CA ALA A 214 1.02 -20.74 9.73
C ALA A 214 2.30 -21.58 9.83
N GLU A 215 3.26 -21.34 8.92
CA GLU A 215 4.41 -22.24 8.71
C GLU A 215 5.73 -21.72 9.31
N GLU A 216 5.87 -20.40 9.51
CA GLU A 216 7.17 -19.79 9.77
C GLU A 216 7.30 -19.11 11.14
N SER A 217 8.56 -18.92 11.56
CA SER A 217 8.85 -18.13 12.77
C SER A 217 8.56 -16.64 12.52
N TYR A 218 8.21 -15.92 13.60
CA TYR A 218 7.95 -14.49 13.49
C TYR A 218 9.15 -13.71 12.91
N MET A 219 10.38 -14.08 13.27
CA MET A 219 11.57 -13.39 12.76
C MET A 219 11.78 -13.61 11.27
N ASP A 220 11.60 -14.83 10.79
CA ASP A 220 11.70 -15.14 9.37
C ASP A 220 10.60 -14.42 8.58
N TYR A 221 9.39 -14.34 9.14
CA TYR A 221 8.28 -13.56 8.59
C TYR A 221 8.65 -12.09 8.43
N MET A 222 9.19 -11.45 9.47
CA MET A 222 9.53 -10.02 9.44
C MET A 222 10.62 -9.70 8.42
N VAL A 223 11.65 -10.54 8.34
CA VAL A 223 12.71 -10.38 7.33
C VAL A 223 12.13 -10.53 5.92
N LYS A 224 11.25 -11.51 5.70
CA LYS A 224 10.57 -11.68 4.41
C LYS A 224 9.64 -10.51 4.08
N ALA A 225 8.90 -10.00 5.06
CA ALA A 225 8.01 -8.86 4.87
C ALA A 225 8.80 -7.61 4.43
N GLU A 226 9.91 -7.30 5.09
CA GLU A 226 10.79 -6.19 4.69
C GLU A 226 11.37 -6.40 3.27
N LEU A 227 11.77 -7.63 2.94
CA LEU A 227 12.24 -7.97 1.59
C LEU A 227 11.14 -7.76 0.53
N CYS A 228 9.89 -8.08 0.84
CA CYS A 228 8.73 -7.84 -0.03
C CYS A 228 8.54 -6.35 -0.29
N LEU A 229 8.55 -5.51 0.76
CA LEU A 229 8.46 -4.04 0.62
C LEU A 229 9.59 -3.49 -0.24
N ARG A 230 10.83 -3.92 0.02
CA ARG A 230 11.99 -3.51 -0.78
C ARG A 230 11.86 -3.97 -2.24
N ARG A 231 11.33 -5.17 -2.47
CA ARG A 231 11.13 -5.71 -3.82
C ARG A 231 10.07 -4.90 -4.58
N GLU A 232 8.95 -4.53 -3.96
CA GLU A 232 7.93 -3.71 -4.61
C GLU A 232 8.43 -2.29 -4.94
N ARG A 233 9.20 -1.65 -4.04
CA ARG A 233 9.87 -0.37 -4.37
C ARG A 233 10.80 -0.52 -5.58
N ASN A 234 11.56 -1.61 -5.65
CA ASN A 234 12.43 -1.89 -6.79
C ASN A 234 11.62 -2.10 -8.08
N ILE A 235 10.54 -2.88 -8.04
CA ILE A 235 9.63 -3.11 -9.17
C ILE A 235 9.15 -1.78 -9.74
N VAL A 236 8.66 -0.88 -8.87
CA VAL A 236 8.15 0.42 -9.30
C VAL A 236 9.26 1.26 -9.94
N SER A 237 10.40 1.39 -9.25
CA SER A 237 11.52 2.22 -9.72
C SER A 237 12.09 1.83 -11.09
N HIS A 238 12.00 0.55 -11.48
CA HIS A 238 12.59 0.07 -12.73
C HIS A 238 11.68 0.28 -13.95
N TYR A 239 10.37 0.01 -13.82
CA TYR A 239 9.48 -0.07 -14.99
C TYR A 239 8.03 0.38 -14.77
N LEU A 240 7.65 0.91 -13.59
CA LEU A 240 6.32 1.52 -13.37
C LEU A 240 6.45 3.03 -13.12
N HIS A 241 5.31 3.72 -13.12
CA HIS A 241 5.28 5.14 -12.80
C HIS A 241 5.43 5.36 -11.28
N SER A 242 6.17 6.40 -10.87
CA SER A 242 6.47 6.69 -9.46
C SER A 242 5.23 6.94 -8.60
N SER A 243 4.11 7.38 -9.21
CA SER A 243 2.84 7.54 -8.49
C SER A 243 2.31 6.25 -7.85
N SER A 244 2.72 5.09 -8.39
CA SER A 244 2.27 3.79 -7.93
C SER A 244 3.05 3.29 -6.71
N GLU A 245 4.22 3.88 -6.41
CA GLU A 245 5.09 3.41 -5.32
C GLU A 245 4.37 3.43 -3.97
N LYS A 246 3.89 4.61 -3.57
CA LYS A 246 3.21 4.78 -2.28
C LYS A 246 2.02 3.84 -2.13
N LYS A 247 1.16 3.75 -3.15
CA LYS A 247 -0.06 2.94 -3.11
C LYS A 247 0.23 1.43 -3.06
N LEU A 248 1.21 0.97 -3.82
CA LEU A 248 1.61 -0.45 -3.80
C LEU A 248 2.26 -0.81 -2.48
N VAL A 249 3.16 0.03 -1.95
CA VAL A 249 3.81 -0.19 -0.66
C VAL A 249 2.77 -0.22 0.46
N GLU A 250 1.87 0.77 0.55
CA GLU A 250 0.79 0.80 1.55
C GLU A 250 -0.10 -0.45 1.46
N LYS A 251 -0.41 -0.91 0.25
CA LYS A 251 -1.20 -2.14 0.06
C LYS A 251 -0.46 -3.38 0.56
N VAL A 252 0.84 -3.48 0.28
CA VAL A 252 1.67 -4.62 0.72
C VAL A 252 1.84 -4.61 2.23
N GLU A 253 2.09 -3.44 2.83
CA GLU A 253 2.15 -3.27 4.28
C GLU A 253 0.85 -3.74 4.95
N HIS A 254 -0.29 -3.31 4.42
CA HIS A 254 -1.60 -3.71 4.91
C HIS A 254 -1.78 -5.23 4.88
N GLU A 255 -1.55 -5.87 3.73
CA GLU A 255 -1.74 -7.32 3.56
C GLU A 255 -0.75 -8.17 4.38
N LEU A 256 0.44 -7.66 4.69
CA LEU A 256 1.44 -8.39 5.47
C LEU A 256 1.29 -8.16 6.98
N PHE A 257 1.01 -6.94 7.44
CA PHE A 257 1.05 -6.61 8.86
C PHE A 257 -0.31 -6.69 9.55
N GLU A 258 -1.41 -6.41 8.86
CA GLU A 258 -2.74 -6.48 9.49
C GLU A 258 -3.11 -7.93 9.88
N PRO A 259 -2.92 -8.95 9.02
CA PRO A 259 -3.19 -10.34 9.40
C PRO A 259 -2.27 -10.81 10.54
N LEU A 260 -1.00 -10.39 10.53
CA LEU A 260 -0.04 -10.71 11.58
C LEU A 260 -0.46 -10.11 12.92
N ALA A 261 -0.87 -8.83 12.93
CA ALA A 261 -1.35 -8.15 14.13
C ALA A 261 -2.61 -8.84 14.69
N ASN A 262 -3.53 -9.26 13.82
CA ASN A 262 -4.74 -9.97 14.22
C ASN A 262 -4.44 -11.37 14.78
N ALA A 263 -3.56 -12.14 14.12
CA ALA A 263 -3.11 -13.44 14.60
C ALA A 263 -2.41 -13.33 15.97
N PHE A 264 -1.58 -12.30 16.15
CA PHE A 264 -0.91 -12.02 17.42
C PHE A 264 -1.91 -11.67 18.53
N LYS A 265 -2.87 -10.77 18.26
CA LYS A 265 -3.95 -10.42 19.20
C LYS A 265 -4.75 -11.66 19.64
N GLN A 266 -5.10 -12.54 18.70
CA GLN A 266 -5.83 -13.77 19.00
C GLN A 266 -4.99 -14.73 19.85
N LYS A 267 -3.72 -14.96 19.49
CA LYS A 267 -2.83 -15.85 20.22
C LYS A 267 -2.59 -15.37 21.65
N VAL A 268 -2.30 -14.08 21.84
CA VAL A 268 -2.16 -13.48 23.17
C VAL A 268 -3.45 -13.60 23.97
N SER A 269 -4.62 -13.35 23.36
CA SER A 269 -5.89 -13.51 24.05
C SER A 269 -6.14 -14.95 24.49
N LEU A 270 -5.81 -15.94 23.65
CA LEU A 270 -5.97 -17.36 23.97
C LEU A 270 -4.99 -17.83 25.04
N GLU A 271 -3.71 -17.46 24.94
CA GLU A 271 -2.68 -17.82 25.93
C GLU A 271 -2.97 -17.18 27.29
N VAL A 272 -3.36 -15.90 27.32
CA VAL A 272 -3.79 -15.23 28.55
C VAL A 272 -5.03 -15.90 29.14
N LYS A 273 -6.02 -16.26 28.32
CA LYS A 273 -7.21 -17.01 28.78
C LYS A 273 -6.86 -18.40 29.31
N ALA A 274 -5.95 -19.12 28.65
CA ALA A 274 -5.53 -20.44 29.06
C ALA A 274 -4.74 -20.40 30.38
N LEU A 275 -3.83 -19.43 30.54
CA LEU A 275 -3.10 -19.21 31.80
C LEU A 275 -4.02 -18.77 32.94
N VAL A 276 -5.04 -17.96 32.64
CA VAL A 276 -6.08 -17.63 33.62
C VAL A 276 -6.85 -18.89 34.00
N GLN A 277 -7.29 -19.70 33.03
CA GLN A 277 -8.04 -20.93 33.28
C GLN A 277 -7.22 -21.94 34.09
N GLN A 278 -5.97 -22.20 33.71
CA GLN A 278 -5.06 -23.10 34.43
C GLN A 278 -4.81 -22.61 35.86
N ALA A 279 -4.67 -21.31 36.09
CA ALA A 279 -4.54 -20.78 37.45
C ALA A 279 -5.83 -20.97 38.27
N THR A 280 -7.02 -20.87 37.66
CA THR A 280 -8.29 -21.23 38.32
C THR A 280 -8.38 -22.73 38.64
N ASP A 281 -7.88 -23.58 37.74
CA ASP A 281 -7.93 -25.04 37.89
C ASP A 281 -6.88 -25.55 38.91
N GLU A 282 -5.71 -24.91 38.98
CA GLU A 282 -4.65 -25.16 39.98
C GLU A 282 -5.03 -24.63 41.37
N ALA A 283 -5.69 -23.47 41.45
CA ALA A 283 -6.27 -22.97 42.69
C ALA A 283 -7.37 -23.90 43.25
N SER A 284 -8.03 -24.66 42.36
CA SER A 284 -9.06 -25.64 42.73
C SER A 284 -8.49 -27.02 43.10
N SER A 285 -7.21 -27.30 42.82
CA SER A 285 -6.62 -28.64 42.92
C SER A 285 -5.37 -28.78 43.79
N ASN A 286 -4.92 -27.71 44.48
CA ASN A 286 -3.75 -27.82 45.36
C ASN A 286 -4.01 -28.66 46.63
N GLN A 287 -3.87 -29.98 46.49
CA GLN A 287 -3.16 -30.84 47.43
C GLN A 287 -1.98 -31.49 46.71
N ASP A 288 -0.78 -31.04 47.09
CA ASP A 288 0.55 -31.64 46.90
C ASP A 288 1.00 -31.98 45.47
N PHE A 289 2.12 -31.40 45.00
CA PHE A 289 3.35 -32.14 44.69
C PHE A 289 4.49 -31.22 44.21
N ASN A 290 5.71 -31.59 44.59
CA ASN A 290 6.94 -30.81 44.51
C ASN A 290 7.71 -31.01 43.19
N GLY A 291 8.22 -29.91 42.63
CA GLY A 291 9.54 -29.75 41.99
C GLY A 291 9.93 -30.62 40.77
N ALA A 292 9.93 -30.02 39.56
CA ALA A 292 10.92 -30.24 38.48
C ALA A 292 10.59 -29.56 37.13
N TYR A 293 9.46 -28.86 36.96
CA TYR A 293 9.01 -28.35 35.65
C TYR A 293 9.57 -26.97 35.22
N GLY A 294 10.19 -26.21 36.13
CA GLY A 294 10.44 -24.77 35.92
C GLY A 294 11.53 -24.37 34.92
N MET A 295 12.34 -25.29 34.37
CA MET A 295 13.53 -24.91 33.59
C MET A 295 13.30 -24.83 32.07
N GLN A 296 12.28 -25.51 31.52
CA GLN A 296 11.96 -25.48 30.08
C GLN A 296 10.92 -24.41 29.70
N GLU A 297 9.97 -24.07 30.58
CA GLU A 297 8.97 -23.02 30.34
C GLU A 297 9.56 -21.61 30.31
N HIS A 298 10.56 -21.35 31.15
CA HIS A 298 11.28 -20.07 31.19
C HIS A 298 12.03 -19.74 29.90
N VAL A 299 12.48 -20.75 29.15
CA VAL A 299 13.29 -20.55 27.93
C VAL A 299 12.42 -20.13 26.75
N LEU A 300 11.20 -20.66 26.64
CA LEU A 300 10.24 -20.30 25.58
C LEU A 300 9.66 -18.90 25.80
N VAL A 301 9.26 -18.57 27.03
CA VAL A 301 8.77 -17.22 27.38
C VAL A 301 9.86 -16.17 27.18
N ARG A 302 11.09 -16.49 27.56
CA ARG A 302 12.26 -15.65 27.32
C ARG A 302 12.50 -15.45 25.82
N ASN A 303 12.47 -16.50 25.00
CA ASN A 303 12.66 -16.38 23.55
C ASN A 303 11.55 -15.57 22.86
N ILE A 304 10.30 -15.61 23.34
CA ILE A 304 9.18 -14.84 22.78
C ILE A 304 9.28 -13.35 23.16
N LEU A 305 9.67 -13.04 24.40
CA LEU A 305 9.91 -11.67 24.87
C LEU A 305 11.22 -11.06 24.30
N GLU A 306 12.18 -11.90 23.92
CA GLU A 306 13.44 -11.51 23.27
C GLU A 306 13.26 -10.97 21.84
N LEU A 307 12.12 -11.25 21.17
CA LEU A 307 11.89 -10.88 19.76
C LEU A 307 11.20 -9.52 19.55
N HIS A 308 10.35 -9.05 20.49
CA HIS A 308 9.61 -7.78 20.35
C HIS A 308 9.62 -6.92 21.62
N THR A 309 10.82 -6.56 22.08
CA THR A 309 11.02 -5.81 23.34
C THR A 309 10.21 -4.51 23.46
N ASN A 310 9.89 -3.85 22.35
CA ASN A 310 9.19 -2.55 22.38
C ASN A 310 7.67 -2.69 22.33
N LEU A 311 7.13 -3.59 21.50
CA LEU A 311 5.69 -3.82 21.36
C LEU A 311 5.13 -4.60 22.56
N GLY A 312 5.87 -5.58 23.07
CA GLY A 312 5.48 -6.32 24.28
C GLY A 312 5.40 -5.42 25.52
N ALA A 313 6.36 -4.50 25.66
CA ALA A 313 6.37 -3.50 26.73
C ALA A 313 5.12 -2.60 26.68
N GLU A 314 4.77 -2.09 25.50
CA GLU A 314 3.63 -1.21 25.32
C GLU A 314 2.29 -1.93 25.54
N LEU A 315 2.16 -3.17 25.05
CA LEU A 315 0.94 -3.97 25.22
C LEU A 315 0.71 -4.37 26.67
N LEU A 316 1.75 -4.81 27.39
CA LEU A 316 1.63 -5.12 28.82
C LEU A 316 1.25 -3.87 29.62
N ALA A 317 1.85 -2.72 29.31
CA ALA A 317 1.49 -1.46 29.96
C ALA A 317 0.04 -1.03 29.67
N ALA A 318 -0.44 -1.24 28.44
CA ALA A 318 -1.83 -0.97 28.05
C ALA A 318 -2.82 -1.95 28.72
N PHE A 319 -2.43 -3.21 28.90
CA PHE A 319 -3.24 -4.20 29.61
C PHE A 319 -3.43 -3.81 31.09
N CYS A 320 -2.34 -3.45 31.78
CA CYS A 320 -2.43 -2.95 33.16
C CYS A 320 -3.29 -1.69 33.27
N ASP A 321 -3.17 -0.77 32.30
CA ASP A 321 -3.98 0.45 32.24
C ASP A 321 -5.48 0.15 32.15
N ASN A 322 -5.89 -0.80 31.32
CA ASN A 322 -7.29 -1.22 31.22
C ASN A 322 -7.80 -1.93 32.49
N LEU A 323 -6.93 -2.66 33.18
CA LEU A 323 -7.28 -3.37 34.42
C LEU A 323 -7.49 -2.40 35.59
N LEU A 324 -6.63 -1.38 35.69
CA LEU A 324 -6.58 -0.45 36.83
C LEU A 324 -7.43 0.81 36.64
N LYS A 325 -7.99 1.03 35.46
CA LYS A 325 -8.78 2.23 35.16
C LYS A 325 -10.25 2.07 35.54
N ASN A 326 -10.83 3.15 36.05
CA ASN A 326 -12.23 3.23 36.44
C ASN A 326 -13.12 3.65 35.25
N ASP A 327 -13.38 2.72 34.31
CA ASP A 327 -14.08 3.00 33.04
C ASP A 327 -15.52 2.46 32.96
N GLY A 328 -16.11 1.99 34.06
CA GLY A 328 -17.50 1.52 34.08
C GLY A 328 -17.77 0.17 33.37
N ASN A 329 -16.72 -0.54 32.95
CA ASN A 329 -16.81 -1.92 32.46
C ASN A 329 -16.96 -2.93 33.61
N GLU A 330 -17.42 -4.13 33.29
CA GLU A 330 -17.50 -5.29 34.20
C GLU A 330 -16.10 -5.56 34.80
N LYS A 331 -15.94 -5.22 36.09
CA LYS A 331 -14.66 -5.33 36.79
C LYS A 331 -14.43 -6.77 37.24
N LEU A 332 -13.18 -7.22 37.15
CA LEU A 332 -12.72 -8.38 37.90
C LEU A 332 -12.86 -8.09 39.40
N SER A 333 -13.03 -9.13 40.22
CA SER A 333 -12.95 -8.97 41.67
C SER A 333 -11.57 -8.46 42.07
N ASP A 334 -11.47 -7.78 43.21
CA ASP A 334 -10.20 -7.22 43.69
C ASP A 334 -9.11 -8.30 43.81
N GLU A 335 -9.48 -9.48 44.32
CA GLU A 335 -8.60 -10.65 44.42
C GLU A 335 -8.10 -11.13 43.04
N ALA A 336 -8.98 -11.19 42.03
CA ALA A 336 -8.61 -11.63 40.69
C ALA A 336 -7.74 -10.58 39.96
N ALA A 337 -7.96 -9.30 40.23
CA ALA A 337 -7.13 -8.22 39.69
C ALA A 337 -5.71 -8.29 40.27
N GLU A 338 -5.56 -8.52 41.57
CA GLU A 338 -4.26 -8.62 42.23
C GLU A 338 -3.45 -9.84 41.74
N ASP A 339 -4.08 -11.00 41.62
CA ASP A 339 -3.45 -12.21 41.05
C ASP A 339 -3.01 -12.00 39.59
N THR A 340 -3.85 -11.34 38.79
CA THR A 340 -3.52 -11.00 37.39
C THR A 340 -2.32 -10.06 37.31
N LEU A 341 -2.27 -9.04 38.17
CA LEU A 341 -1.14 -8.09 38.25
C LEU A 341 0.15 -8.77 38.70
N GLU A 342 0.09 -9.74 39.62
CA GLU A 342 1.26 -10.52 40.01
C GLU A 342 1.82 -11.33 38.83
N LYS A 343 0.96 -11.94 38.01
CA LYS A 343 1.38 -12.67 36.80
C LYS A 343 2.03 -11.75 35.78
N VAL A 344 1.48 -10.54 35.58
CA VAL A 344 2.11 -9.54 34.71
C VAL A 344 3.47 -9.12 35.24
N ALA A 345 3.62 -8.89 36.56
CA ALA A 345 4.92 -8.55 37.15
C ALA A 345 5.96 -9.67 36.95
N LYS A 346 5.55 -10.94 37.04
CA LYS A 346 6.40 -12.09 36.70
C LYS A 346 6.81 -12.05 35.22
N LEU A 347 5.89 -11.79 34.29
CA LEU A 347 6.20 -11.68 32.85
C LEU A 347 7.21 -10.57 32.54
N VAL A 348 7.04 -9.38 33.14
CA VAL A 348 7.96 -8.25 32.96
C VAL A 348 9.36 -8.58 33.50
N SER A 349 9.49 -9.43 34.51
CA SER A 349 10.79 -9.86 35.04
C SER A 349 11.67 -10.58 34.01
N TYR A 350 11.05 -11.23 33.01
CA TYR A 350 11.71 -11.94 31.92
C TYR A 350 12.04 -11.06 30.71
N MET A 351 11.59 -9.81 30.68
CA MET A 351 11.87 -8.89 29.57
C MET A 351 13.31 -8.37 29.58
N ARG A 352 13.90 -8.18 28.39
CA ARG A 352 15.22 -7.54 28.23
C ARG A 352 15.16 -6.02 28.45
N SER A 353 14.16 -5.34 27.89
CA SER A 353 14.01 -3.87 27.97
C SER A 353 12.96 -3.48 29.02
N LYS A 354 13.30 -3.69 30.30
CA LYS A 354 12.44 -3.39 31.46
C LYS A 354 12.15 -1.89 31.58
N ASP A 355 13.12 -1.07 31.23
CA ASP A 355 13.06 0.39 31.16
C ASP A 355 11.95 0.89 30.24
N LEU A 356 11.76 0.28 29.06
CA LEU A 356 10.70 0.65 28.13
C LEU A 356 9.31 0.36 28.68
N PHE A 357 9.10 -0.80 29.32
CA PHE A 357 7.83 -1.11 30.00
C PHE A 357 7.54 -0.06 31.07
N ILE A 358 8.52 0.26 31.90
CA ILE A 358 8.35 1.25 32.97
C ILE A 358 8.03 2.64 32.41
N GLU A 359 8.65 3.07 31.32
CA GLU A 359 8.32 4.34 30.66
C GLU A 359 6.89 4.36 30.09
N PHE A 360 6.46 3.30 29.41
CA PHE A 360 5.08 3.20 28.92
C PHE A 360 4.05 3.11 30.05
N TYR A 361 4.35 2.34 31.10
CA TYR A 361 3.52 2.23 32.29
C TYR A 361 3.38 3.58 33.00
N LYS A 362 4.50 4.28 33.23
CA LYS A 362 4.53 5.63 33.82
C LYS A 362 3.65 6.60 33.03
N LYS A 363 3.78 6.63 31.70
CA LYS A 363 2.97 7.52 30.83
C LYS A 363 1.46 7.32 31.02
N ARG A 364 1.04 6.09 31.34
CA ARG A 364 -0.38 5.73 31.57
C ARG A 364 -0.81 5.88 33.04
N LEU A 365 0.11 5.69 33.98
CA LEU A 365 -0.11 5.90 35.41
C LEU A 365 -0.40 7.38 35.74
N ILE A 366 0.32 8.31 35.10
CA ILE A 366 0.21 9.75 35.37
C ILE A 366 -1.26 10.24 35.26
N PRO A 367 -1.99 10.02 34.15
CA PRO A 367 -3.39 10.41 34.08
C PRO A 367 -4.30 9.67 35.08
N ARG A 368 -4.01 8.41 35.42
CA ARG A 368 -4.85 7.66 36.37
C ARG A 368 -4.77 8.24 37.78
N LEU A 369 -3.58 8.62 38.21
CA LEU A 369 -3.34 9.25 39.51
C LEU A 369 -3.84 10.69 39.57
N LEU A 370 -3.56 11.51 38.54
CA LEU A 370 -3.90 12.95 38.55
C LEU A 370 -5.40 13.23 38.39
N PHE A 371 -6.11 12.38 37.64
CA PHE A 371 -7.52 12.60 37.32
C PHE A 371 -8.47 11.69 38.11
N ASP A 372 -7.97 11.02 39.16
CA ASP A 372 -8.72 10.08 39.99
C ASP A 372 -9.48 9.01 39.17
N ARG A 373 -8.79 8.52 38.12
CA ARG A 373 -9.32 7.48 37.22
C ARG A 373 -8.82 6.09 37.62
N SER A 374 -8.11 5.97 38.73
CA SER A 374 -7.73 4.67 39.28
C SER A 374 -8.95 4.01 39.92
N SER A 375 -9.12 2.71 39.73
CA SER A 375 -10.17 1.95 40.38
C SER A 375 -9.88 1.72 41.87
N ASN A 376 -8.61 1.50 42.22
CA ASN A 376 -8.15 1.24 43.58
C ASN A 376 -6.66 1.64 43.71
N LEU A 377 -6.36 2.60 44.59
CA LEU A 377 -5.00 3.08 44.82
C LEU A 377 -4.10 2.02 45.50
N GLU A 378 -4.67 1.12 46.31
CA GLU A 378 -3.91 0.03 46.93
C GLU A 378 -3.47 -1.01 45.89
N HIS A 379 -4.24 -1.25 44.82
CA HIS A 379 -3.79 -2.11 43.70
C HIS A 379 -2.62 -1.50 42.92
N GLU A 380 -2.66 -0.17 42.67
CA GLU A 380 -1.55 0.54 42.04
C GLU A 380 -0.28 0.42 42.89
N LYS A 381 -0.41 0.58 44.20
CA LYS A 381 0.70 0.44 45.14
C LYS A 381 1.22 -1.00 45.24
N SER A 382 0.33 -1.97 45.33
CA SER A 382 0.67 -3.40 45.38
C SER A 382 1.43 -3.80 44.11
N PHE A 383 0.94 -3.38 42.93
CA PHE A 383 1.59 -3.69 41.66
C PHE A 383 2.96 -3.02 41.51
N VAL A 384 3.11 -1.74 41.85
CA VAL A 384 4.41 -1.05 41.82
C VAL A 384 5.40 -1.69 42.80
N THR A 385 4.94 -2.11 43.97
CA THR A 385 5.75 -2.86 44.95
C THR A 385 6.21 -4.20 44.38
N ASN A 386 5.31 -4.93 43.72
CA ASN A 386 5.62 -6.20 43.09
C ASN A 386 6.63 -6.03 41.94
N LEU A 387 6.46 -5.02 41.09
CA LEU A 387 7.43 -4.66 40.04
C LEU A 387 8.80 -4.32 40.63
N LYS A 388 8.85 -3.54 41.71
CA LYS A 388 10.09 -3.19 42.43
C LYS A 388 10.81 -4.44 42.93
N GLN A 389 10.08 -5.40 43.50
CA GLN A 389 10.65 -6.67 43.96
C GLN A 389 11.14 -7.55 42.80
N LYS A 390 10.35 -7.71 41.74
CA LYS A 390 10.65 -8.61 40.61
C LYS A 390 11.74 -8.06 39.67
N LEU A 391 11.90 -6.75 39.56
CA LEU A 391 12.89 -6.13 38.68
C LEU A 391 14.26 -5.92 39.32
N GLY A 392 14.40 -6.21 40.63
CA GLY A 392 15.68 -6.33 41.32
C GLY A 392 16.50 -5.04 41.44
N GLY A 393 15.90 -3.87 41.17
CA GLY A 393 16.61 -2.59 41.19
C GLY A 393 15.69 -1.42 41.53
N THR A 394 16.04 -0.67 42.58
CA THR A 394 15.34 0.55 43.02
C THR A 394 15.37 1.67 41.98
N PHE A 395 16.36 1.68 41.08
CA PHE A 395 16.56 2.79 40.15
C PHE A 395 15.43 2.92 39.11
N LEU A 396 15.04 1.82 38.45
CA LEU A 396 14.05 1.84 37.36
C LEU A 396 12.65 2.22 37.85
N THR A 397 12.22 1.68 38.99
CA THR A 397 10.88 1.92 39.54
C THR A 397 10.81 3.12 40.48
N SER A 398 11.94 3.73 40.88
CA SER A 398 12.00 4.83 41.86
C SER A 398 11.01 5.96 41.59
N ARG A 399 10.84 6.36 40.32
CA ARG A 399 9.97 7.48 39.95
C ARG A 399 8.49 7.12 40.09
N ILE A 400 8.08 5.96 39.59
CA ILE A 400 6.67 5.52 39.70
C ILE A 400 6.30 5.18 41.15
N ASP A 401 7.27 4.69 41.94
CA ASP A 401 7.13 4.42 43.37
C ASP A 401 6.88 5.72 44.15
N LYS A 402 7.75 6.72 43.96
CA LYS A 402 7.57 8.06 44.55
C LYS A 402 6.26 8.71 44.12
N MET A 403 5.83 8.54 42.87
CA MET A 403 4.53 9.08 42.41
C MET A 403 3.34 8.49 43.18
N VAL A 404 3.36 7.19 43.47
CA VAL A 404 2.28 6.55 44.25
C VAL A 404 2.36 6.94 45.72
N GLU A 405 3.57 7.08 46.29
CA GLU A 405 3.78 7.62 47.63
C GLU A 405 3.30 9.07 47.77
N ASP A 406 3.61 9.94 46.81
CA ASP A 406 3.18 11.34 46.78
C ASP A 406 1.65 11.47 46.72
N MET A 407 0.98 10.56 46.00
CA MET A 407 -0.49 10.51 45.95
C MET A 407 -1.10 10.09 47.28
N LYS A 408 -0.49 9.10 47.94
CA LYS A 408 -0.94 8.71 49.29
C LYS A 408 -0.75 9.85 50.29
N TRP A 409 0.42 10.49 50.28
CA TRP A 409 0.71 11.64 51.13
C TRP A 409 -0.27 12.81 50.89
N THR A 410 -0.58 13.06 49.62
CA THR A 410 -1.59 14.04 49.22
C THR A 410 -2.96 13.69 49.81
N GLN A 411 -3.38 12.42 49.77
CA GLN A 411 -4.66 11.99 50.33
C GLN A 411 -4.71 12.15 51.86
N ASP A 412 -3.63 11.79 52.55
CA ASP A 412 -3.53 11.96 54.01
C ASP A 412 -3.62 13.45 54.40
N ASN A 413 -2.91 14.32 53.68
CA ASN A 413 -2.96 15.76 53.93
C ASN A 413 -4.28 16.42 53.54
N LYS A 414 -4.98 15.92 52.50
CA LYS A 414 -6.34 16.37 52.19
C LYS A 414 -7.25 16.13 53.38
N THR A 415 -7.19 14.93 53.99
CA THR A 415 -7.96 14.61 55.19
C THR A 415 -7.63 15.55 56.34
N SER A 416 -6.35 15.77 56.66
CA SER A 416 -5.95 16.69 57.73
C SER A 416 -6.31 18.16 57.44
N PHE A 417 -6.23 18.60 56.19
CA PHE A 417 -6.64 19.95 55.79
C PHE A 417 -8.15 20.13 55.88
N SER A 418 -8.93 19.14 55.45
CA SER A 418 -10.38 19.12 55.65
C SER A 418 -10.73 19.16 57.14
N GLU A 419 -10.10 18.34 57.99
CA GLU A 419 -10.29 18.38 59.45
C GLU A 419 -9.96 19.75 60.06
N TYR A 420 -8.88 20.39 59.58
CA TYR A 420 -8.50 21.75 59.99
C TYR A 420 -9.56 22.79 59.60
N LEU A 421 -10.10 22.72 58.37
CA LEU A 421 -11.18 23.61 57.93
C LEU A 421 -12.46 23.41 58.75
N HIS A 422 -12.82 22.17 59.08
CA HIS A 422 -13.95 21.88 59.96
C HIS A 422 -13.74 22.41 61.39
N SER A 423 -12.49 22.39 61.87
CA SER A 423 -12.12 22.87 63.22
C SER A 423 -11.96 24.39 63.30
N ASN A 424 -11.84 25.09 62.17
CA ASN A 424 -11.61 26.54 62.10
C ASN A 424 -12.62 27.23 61.16
N PRO A 425 -13.86 27.46 61.60
CA PRO A 425 -14.95 28.00 60.77
C PRO A 425 -14.69 29.41 60.20
N ASN A 426 -13.73 30.14 60.78
CA ASN A 426 -13.36 31.49 60.35
C ASN A 426 -12.50 31.50 59.08
N VAL A 427 -11.99 30.35 58.65
CA VAL A 427 -11.18 30.19 57.43
C VAL A 427 -12.07 29.56 56.35
N ASN A 428 -12.81 30.39 55.62
CA ASN A 428 -13.58 29.96 54.45
C ASN A 428 -12.95 30.48 53.16
N PRO A 429 -12.25 29.64 52.38
CA PRO A 429 -11.61 30.06 51.14
C PRO A 429 -12.58 30.40 49.99
N GLY A 430 -13.89 30.15 50.15
CA GLY A 430 -14.92 30.53 49.17
C GLY A 430 -14.84 29.80 47.82
N LEU A 431 -13.95 28.82 47.69
CA LEU A 431 -13.70 27.99 46.52
C LEU A 431 -13.46 26.56 46.98
N ASP A 432 -14.07 25.59 46.29
CA ASP A 432 -13.73 24.18 46.43
C ASP A 432 -12.54 23.86 45.51
N PHE A 433 -11.43 23.43 46.10
CA PHE A 433 -10.23 23.13 45.35
C PHE A 433 -9.58 21.85 45.89
N THR A 434 -9.10 21.02 44.96
CA THR A 434 -8.36 19.81 45.30
C THR A 434 -6.90 20.01 44.99
N VAL A 435 -6.05 20.04 46.01
CA VAL A 435 -4.59 20.16 45.84
C VAL A 435 -3.98 18.78 45.69
N THR A 436 -3.10 18.62 44.70
CA THR A 436 -2.25 17.42 44.57
C THR A 436 -0.80 17.85 44.59
N VAL A 437 -0.05 17.37 45.57
CA VAL A 437 1.35 17.76 45.79
C VAL A 437 2.24 16.61 45.32
N LEU A 438 3.16 16.92 44.42
CA LEU A 438 4.12 15.97 43.86
C LEU A 438 5.54 16.47 44.12
N THR A 439 6.44 15.57 44.46
CA THR A 439 7.86 15.93 44.64
C THR A 439 8.54 16.15 43.28
N THR A 440 9.56 17.01 43.26
CA THR A 440 10.29 17.40 42.03
C THR A 440 10.95 16.22 41.31
N ASP A 441 11.21 15.13 42.03
CA ASP A 441 11.78 13.90 41.49
C ASP A 441 10.74 12.97 40.84
N SER A 442 9.45 13.17 41.15
CA SER A 442 8.32 12.36 40.68
C SER A 442 7.74 12.87 39.36
N LEU A 443 7.58 14.19 39.19
CA LEU A 443 7.10 14.84 37.96
C LEU A 443 7.40 16.34 37.90
N PHE A 444 7.73 16.83 36.70
CA PHE A 444 7.74 18.26 36.33
C PHE A 444 6.35 18.74 35.89
N ILE A 445 5.27 18.55 36.67
CA ILE A 445 3.96 19.17 36.35
C ILE A 445 3.20 19.50 37.64
N VAL A 446 2.87 20.78 37.85
CA VAL A 446 1.89 21.24 38.84
C VAL A 446 0.57 21.49 38.10
N ILE A 447 -0.48 20.74 38.43
CA ILE A 447 -1.83 20.95 37.87
C ILE A 447 -2.76 21.41 38.99
N TRP A 448 -3.39 22.56 38.81
CA TRP A 448 -4.46 23.07 39.67
C TRP A 448 -5.80 22.58 39.11
N LYS A 449 -6.58 21.85 39.91
CA LYS A 449 -7.96 21.50 39.58
C LYS A 449 -8.89 22.37 40.42
N VAL A 450 -9.49 23.36 39.78
CA VAL A 450 -10.64 24.11 40.34
C VAL A 450 -11.86 23.24 40.12
N GLN A 451 -12.59 22.93 41.20
CA GLN A 451 -13.83 22.17 41.13
C GLN A 451 -14.96 23.19 41.30
N ASP A 452 -15.83 23.32 40.31
CA ASP A 452 -16.99 24.21 40.44
C ASP A 452 -17.86 23.73 41.62
N PRO A 453 -18.39 24.64 42.45
CA PRO A 453 -19.23 24.26 43.58
C PRO A 453 -20.44 23.45 43.08
N PRO A 454 -20.89 22.44 43.85
CA PRO A 454 -22.08 21.67 43.48
C PRO A 454 -23.26 22.63 43.32
N GLU A 455 -23.99 22.51 42.20
CA GLU A 455 -25.20 23.29 41.95
C GLU A 455 -26.21 23.02 43.08
N GLY A 456 -26.28 23.95 44.04
CA GLY A 456 -27.19 23.90 45.19
C GLY A 456 -26.49 24.03 46.54
N ALA A 457 -25.96 25.23 46.83
CA ALA A 457 -25.71 25.73 48.18
C ALA A 457 -26.26 27.16 48.30
#